data_AF-A0A6M4X5D1-F1
#
_entry.id   AF-A0A6M4X5D1-F1
#
_cell.length_a   1.000
_cell.length_b   1.000
_cell.length_c   1.000
_cell.angle_alpha   90.00
_cell.angle_beta   90.00
_cell.angle_gamma   90.00
#
_symmetry.space_group_name_H-M   'P 1'
#
loop_
_entity.id
_entity.type
_entity.pdbx_description
1 polymer ?
#
loop_
_entity_poly.entity_id
_entity_poly.type
_entity_poly.pdbx_seq_one_letter_code
_entity_poly.pdbx_strand_id
1 'polypeptide(L)'
;MLSIGDFATWEPVLRLLLAGSKEQHAARSTRVAGRIGRHSWSLDLRRQLPPPGRAAQVDDMQEEVDAVERVRRALADAGVDDVSFTAEIQPSGKAVLRLLGPSPAVEPGIGTPHPGALVLVDGSLPEPWRRLPDPVAGAEPAPSADLELLERQLRERLPDAIGATEEEITAAEGRLGITLPDELKVLYRVTRARWEDWNDDYEAARRDSTAVGCELFDLDGLYIADASSRHCGWEFAAMEAVDTPPDAAVQGLVGSPGWIAFGDNGGGDRLAIDLTPGPRGHIGQVIMLSHEESTGAALVADSLTDLVLDRPSAQPSSPQGQRPPAAAWVNIARLKSVQAAAHPGLEVLSIGVWDSAPFSLAPVTGLPRLRTLTAYPGTLADPLEIAGLSGLEFLQLGPQEWRVLLDARAVPRSLLAAAIVVHGNQDPLPIVALANEILALWDRPQIMRTVLEGFLGPVA
;
A
#
# COMPACT_ATOMS: atom_id res chain seq x y z
N MET A 1 -28.42 17.85 12.83
CA MET A 1 -27.24 17.06 12.41
C MET A 1 -27.74 15.94 11.55
N LEU A 2 -27.11 15.71 10.40
CA LEU A 2 -27.38 14.56 9.54
C LEU A 2 -26.52 13.40 10.03
N SER A 3 -27.12 12.25 10.29
CA SER A 3 -26.40 11.05 10.72
C SER A 3 -26.12 10.11 9.54
N ILE A 4 -25.07 9.30 9.62
CA ILE A 4 -24.83 8.20 8.69
C ILE A 4 -26.01 7.20 8.69
N GLY A 5 -26.73 7.10 9.80
CA GLY A 5 -27.94 6.27 9.94
C GLY A 5 -29.21 6.87 9.35
N ASP A 6 -29.17 8.08 8.81
CA ASP A 6 -30.35 8.73 8.23
C ASP A 6 -30.37 8.59 6.71
N PHE A 7 -31.47 8.10 6.15
CA PHE A 7 -31.61 7.97 4.68
C PHE A 7 -31.43 9.31 3.96
N ALA A 8 -31.87 10.42 4.56
CA ALA A 8 -31.74 11.78 4.00
C ALA A 8 -30.28 12.24 3.83
N THR A 9 -29.32 11.60 4.50
CA THR A 9 -27.89 11.84 4.28
C THR A 9 -27.44 11.30 2.92
N TRP A 10 -28.01 10.17 2.52
CA TRP A 10 -27.64 9.39 1.34
C TRP A 10 -28.45 9.70 0.09
N GLU A 11 -29.61 10.33 0.26
CA GLU A 11 -30.54 10.66 -0.81
C GLU A 11 -29.90 11.34 -2.04
N PRO A 12 -28.99 12.35 -1.90
CA PRO A 12 -28.32 12.94 -3.06
C PRO A 12 -27.45 11.94 -3.85
N VAL A 13 -26.66 11.12 -3.15
CA VAL A 13 -25.80 10.09 -3.77
C VAL A 13 -26.64 9.05 -4.51
N LEU A 14 -27.74 8.60 -3.90
CA LEU A 14 -28.64 7.63 -4.53
C LEU A 14 -29.34 8.19 -5.78
N ARG A 15 -29.69 9.49 -5.78
CA ARG A 15 -30.25 10.14 -6.97
C ARG A 15 -29.25 10.22 -8.12
N LEU A 16 -27.99 10.54 -7.82
CA LEU A 16 -26.92 10.56 -8.83
C LEU A 16 -26.72 9.19 -9.47
N LEU A 17 -26.59 8.15 -8.65
CA LEU A 17 -26.42 6.76 -9.11
C LEU A 17 -27.62 6.29 -9.95
N LEU A 18 -28.84 6.66 -9.53
CA LEU A 18 -30.06 6.34 -10.27
C LEU A 18 -30.10 7.06 -11.63
N ALA A 19 -29.72 8.34 -11.69
CA ALA A 19 -29.66 9.11 -12.93
C ALA A 19 -28.66 8.51 -13.93
N GLY A 20 -27.48 8.11 -13.46
CA GLY A 20 -26.46 7.43 -14.27
C GLY A 20 -26.87 6.03 -14.76
N SER A 21 -27.84 5.39 -14.08
CA SER A 21 -28.35 4.06 -14.41
C SER A 21 -29.51 4.06 -15.42
N LYS A 22 -30.08 5.23 -15.78
CA LYS A 22 -31.32 5.34 -16.58
C LYS A 22 -31.24 4.78 -18.01
N GLU A 23 -30.06 4.45 -18.53
CA GLU A 23 -29.94 3.75 -19.82
C GLU A 23 -30.24 2.23 -19.72
N GLN A 24 -30.34 1.66 -18.50
CA GLN A 24 -30.65 0.25 -18.28
C GLN A 24 -32.11 0.04 -17.83
N HIS A 25 -33.00 -0.15 -18.81
CA HIS A 25 -34.34 -0.77 -18.71
C HIS A 25 -35.28 -0.31 -17.59
N ALA A 26 -36.20 0.62 -17.92
CA ALA A 26 -37.22 1.25 -17.07
C ALA A 26 -38.25 0.33 -16.35
N ALA A 27 -38.15 -1.00 -16.45
CA ALA A 27 -39.14 -1.95 -15.92
C ALA A 27 -38.65 -2.79 -14.72
N ARG A 28 -37.39 -2.67 -14.30
CA ARG A 28 -36.81 -3.47 -13.20
C ARG A 28 -36.27 -2.56 -12.10
N SER A 29 -36.17 -3.09 -10.88
CA SER A 29 -35.48 -2.42 -9.78
C SER A 29 -34.02 -2.19 -10.15
N THR A 30 -33.54 -0.96 -9.96
CA THR A 30 -32.15 -0.58 -10.19
C THR A 30 -31.33 -0.92 -8.94
N ARG A 31 -30.18 -1.57 -9.14
CA ARG A 31 -29.21 -1.82 -8.07
C ARG A 31 -27.99 -0.97 -8.30
N VAL A 32 -27.53 -0.31 -7.25
CA VAL A 32 -26.35 0.56 -7.26
C VAL A 32 -25.48 0.23 -6.06
N ALA A 33 -24.18 0.41 -6.21
CA ALA A 33 -23.22 0.20 -5.14
C ALA A 33 -22.13 1.27 -5.18
N GLY A 34 -21.46 1.44 -4.05
CA GLY A 34 -20.35 2.37 -3.94
C GLY A 34 -19.66 2.29 -2.60
N ARG A 35 -18.60 3.07 -2.47
CA ARG A 35 -17.81 3.26 -1.27
C ARG A 35 -17.49 4.74 -1.10
N ILE A 36 -17.67 5.25 0.10
CA ILE A 36 -17.29 6.63 0.45
C ILE A 36 -16.40 6.57 1.69
N GLY A 37 -15.21 7.13 1.58
CA GLY A 37 -14.26 7.28 2.68
C GLY A 37 -13.87 8.75 2.90
N ARG A 38 -13.08 8.99 3.94
CA ARG A 38 -12.63 10.33 4.30
C ARG A 38 -11.81 11.05 3.24
N HIS A 39 -11.07 10.33 2.41
CA HIS A 39 -10.15 10.91 1.43
C HIS A 39 -10.40 10.47 -0.01
N SER A 40 -11.32 9.52 -0.22
CA SER A 40 -11.61 8.95 -1.52
C SER A 40 -13.03 8.38 -1.57
N TRP A 41 -13.57 8.22 -2.78
CA TRP A 41 -14.83 7.53 -3.01
C TRP A 41 -14.79 6.78 -4.34
N SER A 42 -15.63 5.75 -4.46
CA SER A 42 -15.91 5.04 -5.70
C SER A 42 -17.42 4.85 -5.80
N LEU A 43 -18.01 5.40 -6.86
CA LEU A 43 -19.43 5.30 -7.13
C LEU A 43 -19.58 4.65 -8.50
N ASP A 44 -20.52 3.71 -8.65
CA ASP A 44 -20.84 3.06 -9.93
C ASP A 44 -21.58 4.04 -10.86
N LEU A 45 -20.87 5.08 -11.28
CA LEU A 45 -21.31 6.15 -12.17
C LEU A 45 -20.62 6.00 -13.52
N ARG A 46 -21.40 6.01 -14.60
CA ARG A 46 -20.85 6.27 -15.93
C ARG A 46 -20.54 7.76 -16.05
N ARG A 47 -19.28 8.14 -15.81
CA ARG A 47 -18.81 9.51 -16.06
C ARG A 47 -18.88 9.80 -17.55
N GLN A 48 -19.48 10.93 -17.94
CA GLN A 48 -19.41 11.38 -19.32
C GLN A 48 -17.96 11.77 -19.64
N LEU A 49 -17.35 11.11 -20.62
CA LEU A 49 -16.05 11.54 -21.14
C LEU A 49 -16.21 12.95 -21.72
N PRO A 50 -15.33 13.91 -21.37
CA PRO A 50 -15.37 15.22 -22.02
C PRO A 50 -15.14 15.06 -23.52
N PRO A 51 -15.71 15.95 -24.36
CA PRO A 51 -15.50 15.91 -25.81
C PRO A 51 -14.00 15.91 -26.16
N PRO A 52 -13.58 15.26 -27.26
CA PRO A 52 -12.18 15.30 -27.69
C PRO A 52 -11.68 16.75 -27.79
N GLY A 53 -10.60 17.07 -27.06
CA GLY A 53 -10.02 18.41 -27.02
C GLY A 53 -10.46 19.30 -25.85
N ARG A 54 -11.33 18.82 -24.94
CA ARG A 54 -11.63 19.48 -23.65
C ARG A 54 -11.14 18.61 -22.49
N ALA A 55 -10.38 19.19 -21.55
CA ALA A 55 -10.05 18.54 -20.30
C ALA A 55 -11.29 18.50 -19.37
N ALA A 56 -11.44 17.44 -18.57
CA ALA A 56 -12.49 17.39 -17.56
C ALA A 56 -12.32 18.57 -16.58
N GLN A 57 -13.39 19.34 -16.35
CA GLN A 57 -13.34 20.48 -15.42
C GLN A 57 -13.94 20.09 -14.06
N VAL A 58 -13.50 20.75 -12.99
CA VAL A 58 -14.03 20.57 -11.62
C VAL A 58 -15.54 20.82 -11.60
N ASP A 59 -16.02 21.79 -12.38
CA ASP A 59 -17.44 22.12 -12.52
C ASP A 59 -18.27 20.95 -13.09
N ASP A 60 -17.67 20.06 -13.89
CA ASP A 60 -18.36 18.89 -14.46
C ASP A 60 -18.64 17.80 -13.39
N MET A 61 -18.08 17.94 -12.17
CA MET A 61 -18.24 17.00 -11.04
C MET A 61 -18.85 17.64 -9.78
N GLN A 62 -19.27 18.91 -9.81
CA GLN A 62 -19.69 19.63 -8.61
C GLN A 62 -20.87 18.94 -7.88
N GLU A 63 -21.86 18.43 -8.63
CA GLU A 63 -22.99 17.70 -8.03
C GLU A 63 -22.55 16.39 -7.35
N GLU A 64 -21.59 15.66 -7.93
CA GLU A 64 -20.99 14.45 -7.34
C GLU A 64 -20.26 14.81 -6.04
N VAL A 65 -19.42 15.84 -6.08
CA VAL A 65 -18.66 16.32 -4.93
C VAL A 65 -19.59 16.76 -3.80
N ASP A 66 -20.61 17.57 -4.08
CA ASP A 66 -21.54 18.06 -3.05
C ASP A 66 -22.32 16.92 -2.39
N ALA A 67 -22.75 15.93 -3.17
CA ALA A 67 -23.45 14.75 -2.66
C ALA A 67 -22.55 13.88 -1.78
N VAL A 68 -21.30 13.67 -2.19
CA VAL A 68 -20.31 12.90 -1.43
C VAL A 68 -19.88 13.63 -0.15
N GLU A 69 -19.66 14.95 -0.21
CA GLU A 69 -19.28 15.78 0.93
C GLU A 69 -20.30 15.72 2.07
N ARG A 70 -21.59 15.65 1.73
CA ARG A 70 -22.66 15.45 2.71
C ARG A 70 -22.46 14.16 3.51
N VAL A 71 -22.10 13.06 2.85
CA VAL A 71 -21.83 11.77 3.50
C VAL A 71 -20.49 11.81 4.24
N ARG A 72 -19.43 12.41 3.66
CA ARG A 72 -18.10 12.56 4.30
C ARG A 72 -18.19 13.30 5.63
N ARG A 73 -18.98 14.37 5.72
CA ARG A 73 -19.22 15.08 6.98
C ARG A 73 -19.90 14.20 8.02
N ALA A 74 -20.93 13.45 7.62
CA ALA A 74 -21.60 12.51 8.52
C ALA A 74 -20.68 11.35 8.98
N LEU A 75 -19.77 10.89 8.12
CA LEU A 75 -18.72 9.92 8.48
C LEU A 75 -17.74 10.50 9.51
N ALA A 76 -17.26 11.72 9.27
CA ALA A 76 -16.36 12.41 10.19
C ALA A 76 -17.00 12.64 11.56
N ASP A 77 -18.26 13.11 11.60
CA ASP A 77 -19.04 13.30 12.83
C ASP A 77 -19.25 11.98 13.60
N ALA A 78 -19.36 10.86 12.88
CA ALA A 78 -19.52 9.53 13.46
C ALA A 78 -18.18 8.84 13.82
N GLY A 79 -17.03 9.46 13.52
CA GLY A 79 -15.73 8.85 13.72
C GLY A 79 -15.46 7.63 12.82
N VAL A 80 -16.17 7.51 11.70
CA VAL A 80 -16.03 6.41 10.73
C VAL A 80 -15.09 6.85 9.61
N ASP A 81 -14.16 5.99 9.22
CA ASP A 81 -13.18 6.29 8.15
C ASP A 81 -13.75 6.04 6.76
N ASP A 82 -14.49 4.94 6.60
CA ASP A 82 -15.14 4.60 5.36
C ASP A 82 -16.37 3.69 5.53
N VAL A 83 -17.19 3.67 4.47
CA VAL A 83 -18.40 2.84 4.40
C VAL A 83 -18.62 2.38 2.96
N SER A 84 -18.87 1.10 2.79
CA SER A 84 -19.40 0.53 1.55
C SER A 84 -20.91 0.45 1.62
N PHE A 85 -21.60 0.57 0.50
CA PHE A 85 -23.04 0.48 0.47
C PHE A 85 -23.57 -0.17 -0.81
N THR A 86 -24.79 -0.70 -0.69
CA THR A 86 -25.60 -1.15 -1.81
C THR A 86 -27.00 -0.56 -1.66
N ALA A 87 -27.65 -0.19 -2.75
CA ALA A 87 -29.03 0.23 -2.72
C ALA A 87 -29.83 -0.46 -3.83
N GLU A 88 -31.05 -0.85 -3.48
CA GLU A 88 -32.04 -1.36 -4.42
C GLU A 88 -33.18 -0.35 -4.50
N ILE A 89 -33.42 0.19 -5.68
CA ILE A 89 -34.38 1.26 -5.95
C ILE A 89 -35.45 0.71 -6.87
N GLN A 90 -36.69 0.70 -6.39
CA GLN A 90 -37.84 0.26 -7.17
C GLN A 90 -38.30 1.36 -8.13
N PRO A 91 -38.97 1.03 -9.26
CA PRO A 91 -39.55 2.03 -10.16
C PRO A 91 -40.51 3.01 -9.46
N SER A 92 -41.17 2.56 -8.39
CA SER A 92 -42.04 3.38 -7.55
C SER A 92 -41.32 4.52 -6.82
N GLY A 93 -39.99 4.49 -6.75
CA GLY A 93 -39.17 5.40 -5.95
C GLY A 93 -38.84 4.88 -4.55
N LYS A 94 -39.39 3.73 -4.12
CA LYS A 94 -38.99 3.11 -2.85
C LYS A 94 -37.56 2.59 -2.95
N ALA A 95 -36.71 3.00 -2.02
CA ALA A 95 -35.30 2.61 -1.96
C ALA A 95 -34.99 1.88 -0.66
N VAL A 96 -34.21 0.80 -0.78
CA VAL A 96 -33.63 0.07 0.35
C VAL A 96 -32.11 0.19 0.24
N LEU A 97 -31.54 1.03 1.10
CA LEU A 97 -30.11 1.24 1.24
C LEU A 97 -29.56 0.30 2.31
N ARG A 98 -28.45 -0.35 2.02
CA ARG A 98 -27.73 -1.23 2.94
C ARG A 98 -26.32 -0.71 3.09
N LEU A 99 -26.00 -0.27 4.30
CA LEU A 99 -24.67 0.15 4.68
C LEU A 99 -23.91 -1.05 5.21
N LEU A 100 -22.70 -1.23 4.72
CA LEU A 100 -21.74 -2.24 5.13
C LEU A 100 -20.74 -1.51 6.01
N GLY A 101 -20.88 -1.70 7.32
CA GLY A 101 -20.10 -0.99 8.32
C GLY A 101 -18.64 -1.44 8.32
N PRO A 102 -17.72 -0.57 8.79
CA PRO A 102 -16.33 -0.94 8.95
C PRO A 102 -16.19 -2.10 9.94
N SER A 103 -15.18 -2.94 9.73
CA SER A 103 -14.75 -3.94 10.71
C SER A 103 -13.24 -3.77 10.92
N PRO A 104 -12.74 -3.78 12.17
CA PRO A 104 -11.30 -3.74 12.43
C PRO A 104 -10.55 -4.97 11.90
N ALA A 105 -11.27 -6.03 11.50
CA ALA A 105 -10.70 -7.22 10.89
C ALA A 105 -10.75 -7.19 9.36
N VAL A 106 -11.12 -6.07 8.73
CA VAL A 106 -11.30 -5.97 7.28
C VAL A 106 -10.67 -4.70 6.77
N GLU A 107 -9.70 -4.84 5.87
CA GLU A 107 -9.15 -3.72 5.13
C GLU A 107 -10.17 -3.20 4.10
N PRO A 108 -10.16 -1.88 3.84
CA PRO A 108 -11.03 -1.30 2.83
C PRO A 108 -10.68 -1.79 1.43
N GLY A 109 -11.70 -2.08 0.62
CA GLY A 109 -11.51 -2.36 -0.80
C GLY A 109 -11.04 -1.12 -1.58
N ILE A 110 -10.15 -1.32 -2.55
CA ILE A 110 -9.62 -0.24 -3.40
C ILE A 110 -10.49 -0.07 -4.63
N GLY A 111 -11.08 1.13 -4.77
CA GLY A 111 -11.91 1.48 -5.92
C GLY A 111 -13.19 0.64 -6.05
N THR A 112 -13.55 -0.16 -5.06
CA THR A 112 -14.63 -1.14 -5.11
C THR A 112 -15.51 -1.09 -3.85
N PRO A 113 -16.81 -1.43 -3.95
CA PRO A 113 -17.69 -1.62 -2.79
C PRO A 113 -17.45 -2.95 -2.05
N HIS A 114 -16.61 -3.85 -2.59
CA HIS A 114 -16.28 -5.12 -1.97
C HIS A 114 -15.29 -4.94 -0.80
N PRO A 115 -15.32 -5.82 0.22
CA PRO A 115 -14.28 -5.83 1.25
C PRO A 115 -12.92 -6.12 0.64
N GLY A 116 -11.85 -5.53 1.20
CA GLY A 116 -10.47 -5.90 0.88
C GLY A 116 -10.05 -7.15 1.65
N ALA A 117 -8.79 -7.19 2.07
CA ALA A 117 -8.27 -8.30 2.86
C ALA A 117 -8.97 -8.40 4.23
N LEU A 118 -9.30 -9.63 4.61
CA LEU A 118 -9.78 -10.05 5.91
C LEU A 118 -8.56 -10.41 6.77
N VAL A 119 -8.30 -9.62 7.82
CA VAL A 119 -7.23 -9.85 8.78
C VAL A 119 -7.72 -10.88 9.82
N LEU A 120 -7.28 -12.13 9.63
CA LEU A 120 -7.71 -13.29 10.42
C LEU A 120 -6.98 -13.37 11.77
N VAL A 121 -5.74 -12.87 11.82
CA VAL A 121 -4.94 -12.75 13.04
C VAL A 121 -4.64 -11.29 13.33
N ASP A 122 -5.05 -10.81 14.50
CA ASP A 122 -4.91 -9.40 14.89
C ASP A 122 -3.46 -8.93 14.88
N GLY A 123 -3.21 -7.75 14.31
CA GLY A 123 -1.87 -7.17 14.22
C GLY A 123 -0.88 -7.95 13.35
N SER A 124 -1.35 -8.97 12.60
CA SER A 124 -0.48 -9.67 11.67
C SER A 124 -0.11 -8.78 10.49
N LEU A 125 1.13 -8.92 10.03
CA LEU A 125 1.69 -8.26 8.84
C LEU A 125 2.18 -9.35 7.88
N PRO A 126 2.22 -9.13 6.56
CA PRO A 126 2.82 -10.07 5.60
C PRO A 126 4.32 -10.31 5.87
N GLU A 127 4.85 -11.45 5.44
CA GLU A 127 6.24 -11.82 5.74
C GLU A 127 7.29 -10.76 5.38
N PRO A 128 7.24 -10.07 4.23
CA PRO A 128 8.23 -9.04 3.92
C PRO A 128 8.25 -7.87 4.92
N TRP A 129 7.11 -7.54 5.53
CA TRP A 129 6.97 -6.48 6.54
C TRP A 129 7.44 -6.93 7.93
N ARG A 130 7.65 -8.23 8.14
CA ARG A 130 8.19 -8.79 9.38
C ARG A 130 9.71 -9.01 9.31
N ARG A 131 10.32 -8.90 8.13
CA ARG A 131 11.72 -9.23 7.92
C ARG A 131 12.62 -8.11 8.46
N LEU A 132 13.48 -8.48 9.40
CA LEU A 132 14.50 -7.59 9.96
C LEU A 132 15.77 -7.63 9.10
N PRO A 133 16.60 -6.58 9.13
CA PRO A 133 17.90 -6.60 8.49
C PRO A 133 18.80 -7.69 9.08
N ASP A 134 19.54 -8.38 8.22
CA ASP A 134 20.58 -9.30 8.62
C ASP A 134 21.86 -8.51 8.97
N PRO A 135 22.39 -8.58 10.21
CA PRO A 135 23.59 -7.83 10.56
C PRO A 135 24.81 -8.27 9.74
N VAL A 136 25.46 -7.31 9.05
CA VAL A 136 26.71 -7.55 8.33
C VAL A 136 27.88 -7.32 9.28
N ALA A 137 28.50 -8.40 9.75
CA ALA A 137 29.63 -8.34 10.66
C ALA A 137 30.82 -7.61 10.03
N GLY A 138 31.32 -6.56 10.70
CA GLY A 138 32.45 -5.76 10.21
C GLY A 138 32.11 -4.79 9.09
N ALA A 139 30.83 -4.46 8.89
CA ALA A 139 30.48 -3.32 8.05
C ALA A 139 31.12 -2.04 8.62
N GLU A 140 31.74 -1.25 7.75
CA GLU A 140 32.43 -0.01 8.09
C GLU A 140 31.91 1.13 7.19
N PRO A 141 32.06 2.40 7.63
CA PRO A 141 31.83 3.54 6.75
C PRO A 141 32.65 3.47 5.46
N ALA A 142 32.14 4.10 4.40
CA ALA A 142 32.87 4.14 3.14
C ALA A 142 34.20 4.90 3.31
N PRO A 143 35.27 4.52 2.58
CA PRO A 143 36.51 5.29 2.57
C PRO A 143 36.37 6.75 2.11
N SER A 144 35.25 7.08 1.44
CA SER A 144 34.91 8.43 1.02
C SER A 144 34.28 9.30 2.11
N ALA A 145 33.83 8.71 3.22
CA ALA A 145 33.29 9.46 4.35
C ALA A 145 34.40 10.32 4.97
N ASP A 146 34.23 11.64 4.87
CA ASP A 146 35.23 12.64 5.30
C ASP A 146 34.51 13.85 5.89
N LEU A 147 34.52 13.93 7.22
CA LEU A 147 33.83 14.94 8.01
C LEU A 147 34.34 16.36 7.73
N GLU A 148 35.65 16.53 7.58
CA GLU A 148 36.26 17.85 7.35
C GLU A 148 35.95 18.35 5.94
N LEU A 149 36.02 17.45 4.94
CA LEU A 149 35.66 17.76 3.56
C LEU A 149 34.18 18.11 3.44
N LEU A 150 33.31 17.33 4.09
CA LEU A 150 31.87 17.57 4.12
C LEU A 150 31.54 18.94 4.72
N GLU A 151 32.06 19.24 5.92
CA GLU A 151 31.81 20.51 6.59
C GLU A 151 32.28 21.69 5.74
N ARG A 152 33.51 21.61 5.19
CA ARG A 152 34.07 22.65 4.34
C ARG A 152 33.19 22.90 3.11
N GLN A 153 32.79 21.83 2.43
CA GLN A 153 32.00 21.94 1.20
C GLN A 153 30.60 22.52 1.47
N LEU A 154 29.96 22.11 2.56
CA LEU A 154 28.65 22.62 2.95
C LEU A 154 28.73 24.10 3.36
N ARG A 155 29.71 24.51 4.18
CA ARG A 155 29.88 25.93 4.58
C ARG A 155 30.22 26.83 3.39
N GLU A 156 30.91 26.32 2.38
CA GLU A 156 31.18 27.08 1.15
C GLU A 156 29.89 27.30 0.33
N ARG A 157 29.03 26.28 0.24
CA ARG A 157 27.76 26.36 -0.51
C ARG A 157 26.65 27.09 0.26
N LEU A 158 26.70 27.04 1.59
CA LEU A 158 25.69 27.57 2.52
C LEU A 158 26.33 28.51 3.55
N PRO A 159 26.91 29.65 3.13
CA PRO A 159 27.66 30.53 4.03
C PRO A 159 26.81 31.19 5.12
N ASP A 160 25.52 31.39 4.85
CA ASP A 160 24.58 32.09 5.73
C ASP A 160 23.63 31.15 6.48
N ALA A 161 23.79 29.83 6.33
CA ALA A 161 22.93 28.86 6.97
C ALA A 161 23.14 28.80 8.49
N ILE A 162 22.05 28.53 9.21
CA ILE A 162 22.05 28.41 10.67
C ILE A 162 22.15 26.92 11.01
N GLY A 163 23.21 26.55 11.72
CA GLY A 163 23.38 25.19 12.23
C GLY A 163 22.50 24.86 13.43
N ALA A 164 22.21 23.58 13.61
CA ALA A 164 21.60 23.05 14.81
C ALA A 164 22.59 23.04 15.99
N THR A 165 22.04 23.20 17.19
CA THR A 165 22.76 23.05 18.46
C THR A 165 22.94 21.58 18.83
N GLU A 166 23.91 21.27 19.70
CA GLU A 166 24.11 19.90 20.19
C GLU A 166 22.90 19.41 20.99
N GLU A 167 22.20 20.31 21.68
CA GLU A 167 20.96 20.00 22.39
C GLU A 167 19.84 19.57 21.44
N GLU A 168 19.67 20.26 20.30
CA GLU A 168 18.71 19.88 19.27
C GLU A 168 19.05 18.52 18.64
N ILE A 169 20.32 18.27 18.34
CA ILE A 169 20.79 16.98 17.81
C ILE A 169 20.53 15.86 18.83
N THR A 170 20.88 16.08 20.09
CA THR A 170 20.65 15.10 21.17
C THR A 170 19.15 14.83 21.37
N ALA A 171 18.30 15.85 21.23
CA ALA A 171 16.85 15.69 21.30
C ALA A 171 16.32 14.83 20.14
N ALA A 172 16.83 15.04 18.92
CA ALA A 172 16.47 14.21 17.77
C ALA A 172 16.92 12.75 17.95
N GLU A 173 18.14 12.51 18.42
CA GLU A 173 18.64 11.16 18.76
C GLU A 173 17.75 10.48 19.82
N GLY A 174 17.38 11.21 20.87
CA GLY A 174 16.49 10.72 21.91
C GLY A 174 15.08 10.36 21.39
N ARG A 175 14.55 11.14 20.43
CA ARG A 175 13.25 10.90 19.79
C ARG A 175 13.28 9.69 18.86
N LEU A 176 14.35 9.54 18.07
CA LEU A 176 14.53 8.44 17.13
C LEU A 176 14.93 7.13 17.82
N GLY A 177 15.53 7.22 19.01
CA GLY A 177 16.08 6.07 19.72
C GLY A 177 17.38 5.53 19.11
N ILE A 178 18.02 6.31 18.22
CA ILE A 178 19.28 5.96 17.55
C ILE A 178 20.21 7.17 17.54
N THR A 179 21.52 6.92 17.65
CA THR A 179 22.56 7.95 17.49
C THR A 179 22.67 8.33 16.01
N LEU A 180 22.67 9.62 15.71
CA LEU A 180 22.89 10.09 14.34
C LEU A 180 24.34 9.81 13.93
N PRO A 181 24.59 9.37 12.68
CA PRO A 181 25.93 9.21 12.14
C PRO A 181 26.70 10.52 12.14
N ASP A 182 28.04 10.46 12.27
CA ASP A 182 28.85 11.67 12.40
C ASP A 182 28.74 12.61 11.18
N GLU A 183 28.65 12.07 9.96
CA GLU A 183 28.43 12.87 8.76
C GLU A 183 27.07 13.61 8.81
N LEU A 184 26.01 12.96 9.31
CA LEU A 184 24.69 13.58 9.43
C LEU A 184 24.70 14.68 10.50
N LYS A 185 25.45 14.50 11.60
CA LYS A 185 25.67 15.54 12.60
C LYS A 185 26.42 16.74 12.03
N VAL A 186 27.47 16.51 11.23
CA VAL A 186 28.21 17.57 10.55
C VAL A 186 27.27 18.38 9.65
N LEU A 187 26.44 17.70 8.87
CA LEU A 187 25.45 18.35 8.01
C LEU A 187 24.50 19.24 8.83
N TYR A 188 23.92 18.73 9.92
CA TYR A 188 23.00 19.51 10.75
C TYR A 188 23.67 20.65 11.53
N ARG A 189 24.97 20.53 11.86
CA ARG A 189 25.75 21.64 12.44
C ARG A 189 26.00 22.78 11.46
N VAL A 190 25.87 22.54 10.15
CA VAL A 190 25.96 23.60 9.13
C VAL A 190 24.58 24.18 8.82
N THR A 191 23.56 23.35 8.66
CA THR A 191 22.18 23.81 8.42
C THR A 191 21.16 22.97 9.19
N ARG A 192 20.27 23.63 9.91
CA ARG A 192 19.14 22.98 10.61
C ARG A 192 17.88 22.83 9.75
N ALA A 193 17.92 23.31 8.50
CA ALA A 193 16.88 23.15 7.49
C ALA A 193 15.45 23.53 7.94
N ARG A 194 15.33 24.54 8.81
CA ARG A 194 14.03 25.02 9.27
C ARG A 194 13.45 26.01 8.27
N TRP A 195 12.18 25.83 7.93
CA TRP A 195 11.47 26.71 7.01
C TRP A 195 11.48 28.17 7.46
N GLU A 196 11.42 28.42 8.77
CA GLU A 196 11.46 29.77 9.34
C GLU A 196 12.77 30.51 9.10
N ASP A 197 13.89 29.79 8.94
CA ASP A 197 15.20 30.40 8.69
C ASP A 197 15.28 31.03 7.29
N TRP A 198 14.44 30.57 6.37
CA TRP A 198 14.34 31.07 5.01
C TRP A 198 13.31 32.21 4.88
N ASN A 199 12.61 32.62 5.96
CA ASN A 199 11.57 33.67 5.94
C ASN A 199 10.51 33.45 4.84
N ASP A 200 10.04 32.21 4.69
CA ASP A 200 9.10 31.79 3.63
C ASP A 200 9.64 31.94 2.18
N ASP A 201 10.97 32.04 1.99
CA ASP A 201 11.61 32.11 0.67
C ASP A 201 11.87 30.72 0.07
N TYR A 202 11.01 30.32 -0.86
CA TYR A 202 11.15 29.08 -1.63
C TYR A 202 12.45 28.98 -2.44
N GLU A 203 13.03 30.10 -2.92
CA GLU A 203 14.30 30.05 -3.66
C GLU A 203 15.50 29.89 -2.72
N ALA A 204 15.38 30.33 -1.47
CA ALA A 204 16.38 29.99 -0.44
C ALA A 204 16.32 28.49 -0.12
N ALA A 205 15.13 27.94 0.12
CA ALA A 205 14.93 26.51 0.33
C ALA A 205 15.49 25.67 -0.84
N ARG A 206 15.22 26.07 -2.08
CA ARG A 206 15.74 25.38 -3.28
C ARG A 206 17.26 25.43 -3.39
N ARG A 207 17.89 26.53 -2.96
CA ARG A 207 19.37 26.65 -2.92
C ARG A 207 19.96 25.70 -1.89
N ASP A 208 19.36 25.60 -0.70
CA ASP A 208 19.73 24.63 0.32
C ASP A 208 19.63 23.20 -0.22
N SER A 209 18.51 22.86 -0.87
CA SER A 209 18.32 21.53 -1.46
C SER A 209 19.36 21.21 -2.53
N THR A 210 19.71 22.19 -3.37
CA THR A 210 20.75 22.03 -4.40
C THR A 210 22.14 21.88 -3.77
N ALA A 211 22.42 22.57 -2.67
CA ALA A 211 23.72 22.52 -2.01
C ALA A 211 24.00 21.15 -1.36
N VAL A 212 22.96 20.55 -0.75
CA VAL A 212 23.04 19.23 -0.09
C VAL A 212 22.88 18.09 -1.11
N GLY A 213 22.07 18.28 -2.14
CA GLY A 213 21.70 17.25 -3.12
C GLY A 213 20.33 16.60 -2.87
N CYS A 214 19.57 17.10 -1.88
CA CYS A 214 18.20 16.66 -1.57
C CYS A 214 17.43 17.75 -0.81
N GLU A 215 16.10 17.68 -0.80
CA GLU A 215 15.25 18.49 0.07
C GLU A 215 15.37 17.97 1.50
N LEU A 216 16.14 18.69 2.32
CA LEU A 216 16.53 18.26 3.66
C LEU A 216 15.38 18.48 4.66
N PHE A 217 15.09 17.48 5.49
CA PHE A 217 14.19 17.65 6.64
C PHE A 217 14.89 18.40 7.76
N ASP A 218 14.13 19.17 8.53
CA ASP A 218 14.60 19.61 9.84
C ASP A 218 14.78 18.41 10.80
N LEU A 219 15.39 18.67 11.95
CA LEU A 219 15.64 17.64 12.96
C LEU A 219 14.36 17.02 13.53
N ASP A 220 13.20 17.68 13.45
CA ASP A 220 11.91 17.16 13.94
C ASP A 220 11.25 16.24 12.89
N GLY A 221 11.51 16.50 11.60
CA GLY A 221 11.05 15.72 10.46
C GLY A 221 11.81 14.41 10.23
N LEU A 222 12.97 14.22 10.86
CA LEU A 222 13.69 12.94 10.82
C LEU A 222 12.82 11.80 11.36
N TYR A 223 12.85 10.64 10.71
CA TYR A 223 12.18 9.43 11.19
C TYR A 223 12.92 8.16 10.77
N ILE A 224 12.63 7.05 11.46
CA ILE A 224 13.15 5.72 11.10
C ILE A 224 12.26 5.15 9.99
N ALA A 225 12.85 4.90 8.83
CA ALA A 225 12.18 4.29 7.68
C ALA A 225 12.13 2.77 7.82
N ASP A 226 11.44 2.29 8.86
CA ASP A 226 11.16 0.88 9.08
C ASP A 226 9.93 0.39 8.29
N ALA A 227 9.56 -0.88 8.45
CA ALA A 227 8.42 -1.43 7.73
C ALA A 227 7.09 -0.71 8.03
N SER A 228 6.96 -0.03 9.17
CA SER A 228 5.75 0.73 9.53
C SER A 228 5.64 2.04 8.74
N SER A 229 6.75 2.59 8.24
CA SER A 229 6.72 3.81 7.43
C SER A 229 6.27 3.57 5.99
N ARG A 230 6.21 2.32 5.53
CA ARG A 230 5.68 1.92 4.21
C ARG A 230 4.41 1.12 4.36
N HIS A 231 3.30 1.83 4.56
CA HIS A 231 1.98 1.20 4.63
C HIS A 231 1.60 0.59 3.28
N CYS A 232 1.27 -0.69 3.29
CA CYS A 232 0.78 -1.41 2.12
C CYS A 232 -0.27 -2.44 2.58
N GLY A 233 -1.44 -2.44 1.94
CA GLY A 233 -2.53 -3.36 2.30
C GLY A 233 -2.14 -4.82 2.03
N TRP A 234 -2.71 -5.74 2.80
CA TRP A 234 -2.42 -7.17 2.74
C TRP A 234 -2.49 -7.75 1.31
N GLU A 235 -3.44 -7.31 0.49
CA GLU A 235 -3.62 -7.80 -0.89
C GLU A 235 -2.42 -7.52 -1.82
N PHE A 236 -1.63 -6.48 -1.54
CA PHE A 236 -0.42 -6.14 -2.31
C PHE A 236 0.83 -6.58 -1.57
N ALA A 237 0.89 -6.30 -0.27
CA ALA A 237 2.05 -6.61 0.56
C ALA A 237 2.33 -8.12 0.65
N ALA A 238 1.30 -8.98 0.61
CA ALA A 238 1.49 -10.42 0.55
C ALA A 238 2.02 -10.93 -0.79
N MET A 239 1.92 -10.12 -1.86
CA MET A 239 2.41 -10.43 -3.20
C MET A 239 3.88 -10.06 -3.42
N GLU A 240 4.43 -9.22 -2.55
CA GLU A 240 5.83 -8.85 -2.56
C GLU A 240 6.70 -10.01 -2.08
N ALA A 241 7.93 -10.10 -2.58
CA ALA A 241 8.95 -11.00 -2.07
C ALA A 241 10.29 -10.26 -2.08
N VAL A 242 10.98 -10.28 -0.95
CA VAL A 242 12.24 -9.55 -0.78
C VAL A 242 13.41 -10.52 -0.70
N ASP A 243 14.55 -10.15 -1.28
CA ASP A 243 15.78 -10.94 -1.28
C ASP A 243 16.98 -10.02 -1.14
N THR A 244 18.02 -10.47 -0.45
CA THR A 244 19.29 -9.76 -0.33
C THR A 244 20.37 -10.61 -0.98
N PRO A 245 20.73 -10.32 -2.25
CA PRO A 245 21.82 -10.98 -2.92
C PRO A 245 23.16 -10.83 -2.17
N PRO A 246 24.09 -11.81 -2.28
CA PRO A 246 25.41 -11.72 -1.64
C PRO A 246 26.28 -10.54 -2.11
N ASP A 247 25.98 -9.96 -3.27
CA ASP A 247 26.65 -8.81 -3.85
C ASP A 247 25.93 -7.47 -3.59
N ALA A 248 24.82 -7.49 -2.84
CA ALA A 248 24.00 -6.31 -2.63
C ALA A 248 24.68 -5.29 -1.70
N ALA A 249 24.68 -4.02 -2.11
CA ALA A 249 25.08 -2.91 -1.26
C ALA A 249 23.97 -2.53 -0.26
N VAL A 250 22.71 -2.69 -0.65
CA VAL A 250 21.53 -2.40 0.18
C VAL A 250 20.74 -3.69 0.37
N GLN A 251 20.24 -3.94 1.59
CA GLN A 251 19.40 -5.13 1.82
C GLN A 251 18.04 -4.96 1.15
N GLY A 252 17.55 -6.02 0.52
CA GLY A 252 16.19 -6.06 -0.02
C GLY A 252 15.20 -6.20 1.13
N LEU A 253 14.75 -5.08 1.67
CA LEU A 253 13.81 -4.99 2.79
C LEU A 253 12.69 -4.00 2.45
N VAL A 254 11.55 -4.12 3.14
CA VAL A 254 10.50 -3.08 3.11
C VAL A 254 11.00 -1.79 3.77
N GLY A 255 11.67 -1.95 4.91
CA GLY A 255 12.21 -0.89 5.73
C GLY A 255 13.19 -1.50 6.74
N SER A 256 13.97 -0.66 7.40
CA SER A 256 14.92 -1.10 8.44
C SER A 256 14.90 -0.16 9.64
N PRO A 257 15.04 -0.69 10.88
CA PRO A 257 15.27 0.14 12.06
C PRO A 257 16.58 0.94 11.98
N GLY A 258 17.48 0.61 11.05
CA GLY A 258 18.73 1.34 10.80
C GLY A 258 18.66 2.35 9.65
N TRP A 259 17.49 2.57 9.03
CA TRP A 259 17.32 3.56 7.96
C TRP A 259 16.79 4.87 8.52
N ILE A 260 17.59 5.93 8.50
CA ILE A 260 17.19 7.25 8.99
C ILE A 260 16.82 8.12 7.80
N ALA A 261 15.52 8.32 7.56
CA ALA A 261 15.06 9.23 6.52
C ALA A 261 15.39 10.67 6.92
N PHE A 262 16.14 11.37 6.06
CA PHE A 262 16.65 12.72 6.34
C PHE A 262 16.27 13.75 5.28
N GLY A 263 15.73 13.32 4.14
CA GLY A 263 15.24 14.24 3.12
C GLY A 263 14.42 13.54 2.05
N ASP A 264 14.07 14.27 1.00
CA ASP A 264 13.43 13.74 -0.19
C ASP A 264 13.98 14.38 -1.47
N ASN A 265 13.56 13.88 -2.63
CA ASN A 265 14.00 14.37 -3.94
C ASN A 265 13.04 15.39 -4.58
N GLY A 266 12.05 15.91 -3.83
CA GLY A 266 10.96 16.75 -4.34
C GLY A 266 9.91 16.02 -5.19
N GLY A 267 10.12 14.72 -5.46
CA GLY A 267 9.23 13.86 -6.24
C GLY A 267 8.47 12.83 -5.40
N GLY A 268 8.61 12.86 -4.07
CA GLY A 268 7.98 11.93 -3.14
C GLY A 268 8.89 10.80 -2.64
N ASP A 269 10.02 10.54 -3.31
CA ASP A 269 10.99 9.54 -2.87
C ASP A 269 11.79 10.04 -1.68
N ARG A 270 12.06 9.17 -0.72
CA ARG A 270 12.77 9.54 0.51
C ARG A 270 14.25 9.19 0.40
N LEU A 271 15.13 10.08 0.82
CA LEU A 271 16.53 9.75 1.05
C LEU A 271 16.73 9.36 2.51
N ALA A 272 17.45 8.27 2.73
CA ALA A 272 17.77 7.75 4.04
C ALA A 272 19.26 7.43 4.19
N ILE A 273 19.76 7.55 5.42
CA ILE A 273 21.06 7.01 5.80
C ILE A 273 20.89 5.56 6.24
N ASP A 274 21.66 4.66 5.65
CA ASP A 274 21.59 3.22 5.89
C ASP A 274 22.66 2.75 6.89
N LEU A 275 22.22 2.37 8.08
CA LEU A 275 23.06 1.79 9.14
C LEU A 275 23.00 0.27 9.20
N THR A 276 22.28 -0.35 8.26
CA THR A 276 22.10 -1.79 8.12
C THR A 276 22.35 -2.21 6.66
N PRO A 277 23.55 -1.93 6.12
CA PRO A 277 23.84 -2.15 4.72
C PRO A 277 23.75 -3.62 4.34
N GLY A 278 23.69 -3.87 3.03
CA GLY A 278 23.88 -5.21 2.46
C GLY A 278 25.34 -5.68 2.58
N PRO A 279 25.62 -6.96 2.22
CA PRO A 279 26.95 -7.57 2.40
C PRO A 279 28.11 -6.83 1.71
N ARG A 280 27.81 -5.98 0.72
CA ARG A 280 28.79 -5.17 -0.02
C ARG A 280 28.65 -3.67 0.21
N GLY A 281 27.76 -3.25 1.10
CA GLY A 281 27.51 -1.83 1.38
C GLY A 281 28.36 -1.30 2.52
N HIS A 282 28.13 -0.02 2.82
CA HIS A 282 28.85 0.74 3.84
C HIS A 282 27.89 1.28 4.89
N ILE A 283 28.34 1.32 6.15
CA ILE A 283 27.55 1.97 7.22
C ILE A 283 27.52 3.47 6.93
N GLY A 284 26.32 4.05 6.88
CA GLY A 284 26.16 5.48 6.63
C GLY A 284 26.00 5.84 5.15
N GLN A 285 25.94 4.84 4.25
CA GLN A 285 25.64 5.08 2.84
C GLN A 285 24.26 5.73 2.66
N VAL A 286 24.10 6.48 1.58
CA VAL A 286 22.84 7.17 1.26
C VAL A 286 22.03 6.30 0.31
N ILE A 287 20.79 6.01 0.69
CA ILE A 287 19.84 5.22 -0.10
C ILE A 287 18.58 6.03 -0.43
N MET A 288 17.92 5.66 -1.52
CA MET A 288 16.64 6.21 -1.93
C MET A 288 15.54 5.16 -1.80
N LEU A 289 14.47 5.55 -1.13
CA LEU A 289 13.25 4.80 -0.93
C LEU A 289 12.22 5.33 -1.92
N SER A 290 11.90 4.54 -2.96
CA SER A 290 10.90 4.96 -3.93
C SER A 290 9.50 5.04 -3.30
N HIS A 291 8.74 6.06 -3.66
CA HIS A 291 7.32 6.17 -3.25
C HIS A 291 6.38 5.28 -4.08
N GLU A 292 6.86 4.77 -5.22
CA GLU A 292 6.10 3.88 -6.11
C GLU A 292 6.36 2.40 -5.77
N GLU A 293 7.50 2.08 -5.15
CA GLU A 293 7.86 0.71 -4.77
C GLU A 293 7.56 0.44 -3.29
N SER A 294 6.87 -0.66 -3.03
CA SER A 294 6.55 -1.07 -1.65
C SER A 294 7.73 -1.71 -0.92
N THR A 295 8.77 -2.14 -1.65
CA THR A 295 9.95 -2.83 -1.11
C THR A 295 11.24 -2.32 -1.73
N GLY A 296 12.38 -2.63 -1.11
CA GLY A 296 13.70 -2.30 -1.64
C GLY A 296 14.09 -0.83 -1.48
N ALA A 297 15.36 -0.55 -1.78
CA ALA A 297 15.93 0.77 -1.79
C ALA A 297 17.13 0.80 -2.76
N ALA A 298 17.34 1.94 -3.42
CA ALA A 298 18.46 2.13 -4.35
C ALA A 298 19.62 2.84 -3.65
N LEU A 299 20.87 2.43 -3.91
CA LEU A 299 22.04 3.17 -3.44
C LEU A 299 22.17 4.46 -4.25
N VAL A 300 22.34 5.59 -3.57
CA VAL A 300 22.58 6.90 -4.17
C VAL A 300 24.07 7.23 -4.10
N ALA A 301 24.64 7.17 -2.90
CA ALA A 301 26.04 7.49 -2.65
C ALA A 301 26.62 6.59 -1.55
N ASP A 302 27.92 6.32 -1.61
CA ASP A 302 28.61 5.49 -0.61
C ASP A 302 28.74 6.22 0.76
N SER A 303 28.64 7.54 0.78
CA SER A 303 28.67 8.41 1.97
C SER A 303 27.89 9.72 1.74
N LEU A 304 27.62 10.46 2.81
CA LEU A 304 27.07 11.82 2.70
C LEU A 304 28.07 12.79 2.05
N THR A 305 29.36 12.62 2.31
CA THR A 305 30.41 13.37 1.61
C THR A 305 30.31 13.20 0.09
N ASP A 306 30.12 11.97 -0.41
CA ASP A 306 29.97 11.75 -1.85
C ASP A 306 28.67 12.33 -2.41
N LEU A 307 27.56 12.25 -1.67
CA LEU A 307 26.29 12.89 -2.05
C LEU A 307 26.48 14.40 -2.28
N VAL A 308 27.05 15.11 -1.29
CA VAL A 308 27.26 16.57 -1.37
C VAL A 308 28.25 16.92 -2.48
N LEU A 309 29.24 16.07 -2.75
CA LEU A 309 30.21 16.29 -3.83
C LEU A 309 29.69 15.90 -5.23
N ASP A 310 28.43 15.47 -5.34
CA ASP A 310 27.81 14.98 -6.59
C ASP A 310 28.63 13.85 -7.23
N ARG A 311 29.08 12.91 -6.38
CA ARG A 311 29.84 11.72 -6.79
C ARG A 311 28.89 10.53 -6.77
N PRO A 312 28.37 10.11 -7.93
CA PRO A 312 27.44 8.99 -7.96
C PRO A 312 28.14 7.71 -7.51
N SER A 313 27.45 6.91 -6.68
CA SER A 313 27.91 5.56 -6.41
C SER A 313 27.96 4.76 -7.71
N ALA A 314 29.06 4.03 -7.91
CA ALA A 314 29.16 3.11 -9.04
C ALA A 314 28.39 1.83 -8.68
N GLN A 315 27.05 1.85 -8.72
CA GLN A 315 26.32 0.58 -8.71
C GLN A 315 26.67 -0.17 -10.01
N PRO A 316 27.33 -1.33 -9.95
CA PRO A 316 27.21 -2.27 -11.05
C PRO A 316 25.72 -2.61 -11.10
N SER A 317 25.07 -2.43 -12.26
CA SER A 317 23.75 -3.02 -12.47
C SER A 317 23.90 -4.50 -12.17
N SER A 318 23.36 -4.97 -11.04
CA SER A 318 23.45 -6.39 -10.72
C SER A 318 22.82 -7.12 -11.89
N PRO A 319 23.54 -8.02 -12.60
CA PRO A 319 22.87 -8.90 -13.52
C PRO A 319 21.86 -9.66 -12.67
N GLN A 320 20.57 -9.45 -12.90
CA GLN A 320 19.52 -10.30 -12.33
C GLN A 320 19.98 -11.73 -12.59
N GLY A 321 20.48 -12.38 -11.54
CA GLY A 321 20.97 -13.73 -11.65
C GLY A 321 19.86 -14.59 -12.24
N GLN A 322 20.23 -15.64 -12.96
CA GLN A 322 19.30 -16.61 -13.56
C GLN A 322 18.48 -17.41 -12.50
N ARG A 323 18.29 -16.86 -11.31
CA ARG A 323 17.49 -17.47 -10.25
C ARG A 323 16.01 -17.22 -10.58
N PRO A 324 15.17 -18.27 -10.55
CA PRO A 324 13.73 -18.10 -10.70
C PRO A 324 13.21 -17.11 -9.64
N PRO A 325 12.29 -16.20 -10.01
CA PRO A 325 11.80 -15.17 -9.10
C PRO A 325 11.01 -15.82 -7.95
N ALA A 326 11.17 -15.30 -6.73
CA ALA A 326 10.42 -15.76 -5.57
C ALA A 326 8.90 -15.49 -5.70
N ALA A 327 8.51 -14.52 -6.53
CA ALA A 327 7.13 -14.29 -6.94
C ALA A 327 6.91 -14.68 -8.40
N ALA A 328 5.92 -15.52 -8.66
CA ALA A 328 5.61 -16.04 -9.99
C ALA A 328 4.17 -15.74 -10.39
N TRP A 329 4.00 -15.34 -11.66
CA TRP A 329 2.69 -15.11 -12.28
C TRP A 329 2.44 -16.13 -13.37
N VAL A 330 1.39 -16.93 -13.20
CA VAL A 330 0.89 -17.91 -14.16
C VAL A 330 -0.37 -17.34 -14.80
N ASN A 331 -0.32 -17.01 -16.08
CA ASN A 331 -1.45 -16.42 -16.82
C ASN A 331 -1.21 -16.40 -18.34
N ILE A 332 -2.18 -15.87 -19.09
CA ILE A 332 -2.11 -15.70 -20.55
C ILE A 332 -0.93 -14.85 -21.06
N ALA A 333 -0.26 -14.04 -20.24
CA ALA A 333 0.86 -13.18 -20.62
C ALA A 333 2.24 -13.64 -20.11
N ARG A 334 2.29 -14.32 -18.96
CA ARG A 334 3.53 -14.74 -18.24
C ARG A 334 3.74 -16.26 -18.37
N LEU A 335 4.06 -16.94 -17.27
CA LEU A 335 4.24 -18.40 -17.23
C LEU A 335 2.94 -19.10 -17.61
N LYS A 336 3.05 -20.21 -18.35
CA LYS A 336 1.90 -20.99 -18.86
C LYS A 336 1.56 -22.23 -18.04
N SER A 337 2.27 -22.48 -16.95
CA SER A 337 2.00 -23.60 -16.06
C SER A 337 2.51 -23.35 -14.64
N VAL A 338 1.81 -23.94 -13.67
CA VAL A 338 2.23 -23.99 -12.27
C VAL A 338 3.55 -24.76 -12.11
N GLN A 339 3.76 -25.81 -12.91
CA GLN A 339 5.01 -26.58 -12.92
C GLN A 339 6.24 -25.73 -13.26
N ALA A 340 6.10 -24.73 -14.16
CA ALA A 340 7.20 -23.84 -14.51
C ALA A 340 7.54 -22.84 -13.39
N ALA A 341 6.58 -22.54 -12.51
CA ALA A 341 6.79 -21.70 -11.33
C ALA A 341 7.36 -22.49 -10.14
N ALA A 342 7.26 -23.82 -10.14
CA ALA A 342 7.61 -24.64 -8.98
C ALA A 342 9.13 -24.73 -8.76
N HIS A 343 9.64 -24.08 -7.71
CA HIS A 343 11.00 -24.25 -7.19
C HIS A 343 11.04 -24.02 -5.67
N PRO A 344 12.06 -24.52 -4.94
CA PRO A 344 12.12 -24.42 -3.47
C PRO A 344 12.17 -22.98 -2.91
N GLY A 345 12.48 -22.01 -3.77
CA GLY A 345 12.54 -20.58 -3.42
C GLY A 345 11.25 -19.81 -3.72
N LEU A 346 10.21 -20.46 -4.22
CA LEU A 346 8.94 -19.80 -4.54
C LEU A 346 8.23 -19.42 -3.25
N GLU A 347 7.90 -18.14 -3.10
CA GLU A 347 7.17 -17.58 -1.97
C GLU A 347 5.74 -17.20 -2.34
N VAL A 348 5.55 -16.67 -3.55
CA VAL A 348 4.28 -16.12 -4.01
C VAL A 348 3.90 -16.75 -5.34
N LEU A 349 2.71 -17.35 -5.40
CA LEU A 349 2.11 -17.83 -6.64
C LEU A 349 0.84 -17.05 -6.95
N SER A 350 0.84 -16.33 -8.07
CA SER A 350 -0.34 -15.69 -8.63
C SER A 350 -0.81 -16.40 -9.89
N ILE A 351 -2.03 -16.92 -9.86
CA ILE A 351 -2.71 -17.47 -11.03
C ILE A 351 -3.70 -16.42 -11.51
N GLY A 352 -3.36 -15.76 -12.61
CA GLY A 352 -4.18 -14.73 -13.24
C GLY A 352 -5.15 -15.30 -14.27
N VAL A 353 -5.71 -14.42 -15.10
CA VAL A 353 -6.63 -14.79 -16.19
C VAL A 353 -6.06 -15.92 -17.04
N TRP A 354 -6.90 -16.91 -17.31
CA TRP A 354 -6.59 -18.10 -18.10
C TRP A 354 -7.78 -18.48 -18.98
N ASP A 355 -7.52 -18.93 -20.20
CA ASP A 355 -8.53 -19.25 -21.21
C ASP A 355 -8.55 -20.75 -21.59
N SER A 356 -7.73 -21.56 -20.90
CA SER A 356 -7.51 -22.97 -21.19
C SER A 356 -7.88 -23.84 -19.97
N ALA A 357 -7.49 -25.11 -19.97
CA ALA A 357 -7.79 -26.02 -18.86
C ALA A 357 -7.29 -25.46 -17.50
N PRO A 358 -8.10 -25.57 -16.42
CA PRO A 358 -7.69 -25.14 -15.09
C PRO A 358 -6.42 -25.83 -14.59
N PHE A 359 -5.71 -25.18 -13.66
CA PHE A 359 -4.43 -25.64 -13.13
C PHE A 359 -4.59 -26.52 -11.90
N SER A 360 -3.74 -27.55 -11.79
CA SER A 360 -3.48 -28.25 -10.53
C SER A 360 -2.32 -27.57 -9.78
N LEU A 361 -2.47 -27.47 -8.47
CA LEU A 361 -1.50 -27.02 -7.47
C LEU A 361 -0.58 -28.15 -6.99
N ALA A 362 -0.78 -29.40 -7.44
CA ALA A 362 0.10 -30.52 -7.12
C ALA A 362 1.61 -30.22 -7.29
N PRO A 363 2.08 -29.50 -8.35
CA PRO A 363 3.50 -29.20 -8.51
C PRO A 363 4.12 -28.30 -7.44
N VAL A 364 3.30 -27.53 -6.72
CA VAL A 364 3.74 -26.60 -5.68
C VAL A 364 3.40 -27.07 -4.27
N THR A 365 2.85 -28.27 -4.15
CA THR A 365 2.56 -28.90 -2.85
C THR A 365 3.85 -29.23 -2.12
N GLY A 366 3.93 -28.85 -0.83
CA GLY A 366 5.11 -29.09 0.00
C GLY A 366 6.30 -28.17 -0.26
N LEU A 367 6.15 -27.13 -1.09
CA LEU A 367 7.21 -26.12 -1.22
C LEU A 367 7.41 -25.39 0.12
N PRO A 368 8.67 -25.29 0.61
CA PRO A 368 8.94 -24.88 1.98
C PRO A 368 8.72 -23.38 2.23
N ARG A 369 8.71 -22.57 1.17
CA ARG A 369 8.61 -21.11 1.24
C ARG A 369 7.30 -20.55 0.70
N LEU A 370 6.45 -21.38 0.08
CA LEU A 370 5.20 -20.91 -0.51
C LEU A 370 4.26 -20.44 0.60
N ARG A 371 4.05 -19.13 0.66
CA ARG A 371 3.26 -18.44 1.70
C ARG A 371 2.06 -17.69 1.15
N THR A 372 2.06 -17.37 -0.14
CA THR A 372 0.95 -16.65 -0.77
C THR A 372 0.44 -17.40 -1.99
N LEU A 373 -0.88 -17.60 -2.05
CA LEU A 373 -1.60 -18.04 -3.24
C LEU A 373 -2.71 -17.06 -3.59
N THR A 374 -2.69 -16.56 -4.82
CA THR A 374 -3.83 -15.86 -5.42
C THR A 374 -4.28 -16.60 -6.66
N ALA A 375 -5.58 -16.82 -6.81
CA ALA A 375 -6.12 -17.49 -7.99
C ALA A 375 -7.35 -16.77 -8.53
N TYR A 376 -7.29 -16.45 -9.82
CA TYR A 376 -8.40 -15.90 -10.56
C TYR A 376 -9.57 -16.91 -10.58
N PRO A 377 -10.83 -16.47 -10.43
CA PRO A 377 -11.97 -17.37 -10.39
C PRO A 377 -12.02 -18.34 -11.59
N GLY A 378 -12.26 -19.62 -11.33
CA GLY A 378 -12.35 -20.68 -12.34
C GLY A 378 -11.01 -21.23 -12.85
N THR A 379 -9.87 -20.77 -12.31
CA THR A 379 -8.55 -21.21 -12.80
C THR A 379 -7.96 -22.41 -12.08
N LEU A 380 -8.58 -22.87 -10.99
CA LEU A 380 -8.16 -24.06 -10.25
C LEU A 380 -8.94 -25.30 -10.69
N ALA A 381 -8.24 -26.39 -10.96
CA ALA A 381 -8.85 -27.67 -11.32
C ALA A 381 -9.57 -28.31 -10.12
N ASP A 382 -8.96 -28.22 -8.93
CA ASP A 382 -9.54 -28.65 -7.66
C ASP A 382 -9.12 -27.68 -6.54
N PRO A 383 -10.03 -26.83 -6.03
CA PRO A 383 -9.73 -25.95 -4.91
C PRO A 383 -9.30 -26.69 -3.64
N LEU A 384 -9.65 -27.97 -3.45
CA LEU A 384 -9.30 -28.72 -2.25
C LEU A 384 -7.81 -29.04 -2.16
N GLU A 385 -7.05 -28.96 -3.26
CA GLU A 385 -5.59 -29.11 -3.24
C GLU A 385 -4.91 -28.04 -2.36
N ILE A 386 -5.58 -26.90 -2.11
CA ILE A 386 -5.10 -25.83 -1.22
C ILE A 386 -4.90 -26.34 0.22
N ALA A 387 -5.67 -27.34 0.66
CA ALA A 387 -5.49 -27.93 1.99
C ALA A 387 -4.10 -28.60 2.17
N GLY A 388 -3.44 -28.98 1.06
CA GLY A 388 -2.07 -29.49 1.06
C GLY A 388 -1.00 -28.40 1.18
N LEU A 389 -1.36 -27.11 1.08
CA LEU A 389 -0.45 -25.98 1.16
C LEU A 389 -0.40 -25.43 2.60
N SER A 390 0.32 -26.13 3.48
CA SER A 390 0.34 -25.83 4.91
C SER A 390 1.12 -24.57 5.31
N GLY A 391 1.88 -23.98 4.39
CA GLY A 391 2.71 -22.79 4.63
C GLY A 391 2.03 -21.46 4.33
N LEU A 392 0.76 -21.47 3.87
CA LEU A 392 0.10 -20.25 3.43
C LEU A 392 -0.19 -19.30 4.59
N GLU A 393 0.27 -18.06 4.47
CA GLU A 393 -0.10 -16.91 5.31
C GLU A 393 -1.21 -16.06 4.68
N PHE A 394 -1.27 -16.01 3.34
CA PHE A 394 -2.28 -15.27 2.61
C PHE A 394 -2.91 -16.11 1.49
N LEU A 395 -4.23 -16.01 1.38
CA LEU A 395 -5.01 -16.71 0.36
C LEU A 395 -6.05 -15.78 -0.24
N GLN A 396 -6.02 -15.62 -1.56
CA GLN A 396 -7.04 -14.87 -2.30
C GLN A 396 -7.65 -15.74 -3.39
N LEU A 397 -8.98 -15.95 -3.32
CA LEU A 397 -9.72 -16.82 -4.23
C LEU A 397 -11.03 -16.19 -4.66
N GLY A 398 -11.60 -16.73 -5.74
CA GLY A 398 -12.96 -16.42 -6.15
C GLY A 398 -14.02 -16.92 -5.15
N PRO A 399 -15.25 -16.37 -5.20
CA PRO A 399 -16.31 -16.75 -4.27
C PRO A 399 -16.69 -18.23 -4.32
N GLN A 400 -16.58 -18.86 -5.51
CA GLN A 400 -16.94 -20.27 -5.70
C GLN A 400 -15.89 -21.20 -5.08
N GLU A 401 -14.60 -20.91 -5.29
CA GLU A 401 -13.50 -21.66 -4.70
C GLU A 401 -13.50 -21.56 -3.18
N TRP A 402 -13.78 -20.38 -2.62
CA TRP A 402 -13.98 -20.20 -1.19
C TRP A 402 -15.13 -21.06 -0.65
N ARG A 403 -16.26 -21.12 -1.36
CA ARG A 403 -17.39 -21.95 -0.97
C ARG A 403 -17.02 -23.43 -0.90
N VAL A 404 -16.28 -23.93 -1.90
CA VAL A 404 -15.77 -25.32 -1.91
C VAL A 404 -14.91 -25.60 -0.67
N LEU A 405 -13.99 -24.69 -0.31
CA LEU A 405 -13.15 -24.86 0.87
C LEU A 405 -13.95 -24.82 2.19
N LEU A 406 -14.90 -23.91 2.32
CA LEU A 406 -15.74 -23.78 3.51
C LEU A 406 -16.62 -25.01 3.73
N ASP A 407 -17.30 -25.46 2.68
CA ASP A 407 -18.22 -26.60 2.73
C ASP A 407 -17.47 -27.90 3.07
N ALA A 408 -16.25 -28.06 2.56
CA ALA A 408 -15.36 -29.19 2.86
C ALA A 408 -14.59 -29.05 4.19
N ARG A 409 -14.70 -27.92 4.89
CA ARG A 409 -13.89 -27.57 6.08
C ARG A 409 -12.38 -27.67 5.83
N ALA A 410 -11.97 -27.29 4.63
CA ALA A 410 -10.60 -27.43 4.11
C ALA A 410 -9.80 -26.12 4.12
N VAL A 411 -10.34 -25.05 4.71
CA VAL A 411 -9.63 -23.75 4.82
C VAL A 411 -8.36 -23.92 5.68
N PRO A 412 -7.16 -23.59 5.15
CA PRO A 412 -5.92 -23.70 5.92
C PRO A 412 -5.94 -22.80 7.17
N ARG A 413 -5.55 -23.37 8.31
CA ARG A 413 -5.54 -22.67 9.61
C ARG A 413 -4.26 -21.86 9.87
N SER A 414 -3.28 -21.95 8.97
CA SER A 414 -2.07 -21.14 8.97
C SER A 414 -2.29 -19.71 8.47
N LEU A 415 -3.44 -19.43 7.84
CA LEU A 415 -3.73 -18.12 7.24
C LEU A 415 -3.74 -17.02 8.31
N LEU A 416 -3.02 -15.94 8.00
CA LEU A 416 -3.00 -14.69 8.75
C LEU A 416 -3.99 -13.69 8.17
N ALA A 417 -4.15 -13.71 6.85
CA ALA A 417 -5.16 -12.94 6.14
C ALA A 417 -5.73 -13.70 4.94
N ALA A 418 -6.88 -13.27 4.45
CA ALA A 418 -7.55 -13.85 3.30
C ALA A 418 -8.25 -12.76 2.49
N ALA A 419 -8.47 -12.95 1.19
CA ALA A 419 -9.24 -12.03 0.37
C ALA A 419 -10.18 -12.76 -0.58
N ILE A 420 -11.25 -12.09 -0.99
CA ILE A 420 -12.20 -12.61 -1.98
C ILE A 420 -12.03 -11.78 -3.25
N VAL A 421 -11.46 -12.37 -4.29
CA VAL A 421 -11.33 -11.68 -5.58
C VAL A 421 -12.67 -11.70 -6.30
N VAL A 422 -13.20 -10.52 -6.59
CA VAL A 422 -14.47 -10.32 -7.28
C VAL A 422 -14.21 -9.57 -8.58
N HIS A 423 -14.78 -10.06 -9.67
CA HIS A 423 -14.70 -9.41 -10.98
C HIS A 423 -16.08 -9.02 -11.49
N GLY A 424 -16.13 -7.83 -12.12
CA GLY A 424 -17.36 -7.22 -12.61
C GLY A 424 -18.22 -6.64 -11.48
N ASN A 425 -19.45 -6.26 -11.81
CA ASN A 425 -20.37 -5.61 -10.87
C ASN A 425 -21.20 -6.65 -10.09
N GLN A 426 -20.52 -7.61 -9.45
CA GLN A 426 -21.23 -8.56 -8.58
C GLN A 426 -21.81 -7.83 -7.37
N ASP A 427 -22.92 -8.35 -6.84
CA ASP A 427 -23.53 -7.79 -5.64
C ASP A 427 -22.57 -7.97 -4.43
N PRO A 428 -22.19 -6.89 -3.72
CA PRO A 428 -21.39 -6.98 -2.51
C PRO A 428 -22.02 -7.82 -1.39
N LEU A 429 -23.35 -7.98 -1.35
CA LEU A 429 -24.03 -8.67 -0.25
C LEU A 429 -23.65 -10.16 -0.10
N PRO A 430 -23.68 -11.00 -1.15
CA PRO A 430 -23.12 -12.36 -1.09
C PRO A 430 -21.65 -12.41 -0.66
N ILE A 431 -20.85 -11.45 -1.11
CA ILE A 431 -19.41 -11.39 -0.81
C ILE A 431 -19.17 -11.10 0.66
N VAL A 432 -19.94 -10.15 1.24
CA VAL A 432 -19.89 -9.85 2.67
C VAL A 432 -20.36 -11.03 3.51
N ALA A 433 -21.40 -11.76 3.08
CA ALA A 433 -21.84 -12.96 3.78
C ALA A 433 -20.71 -14.02 3.81
N LEU A 434 -20.07 -14.25 2.67
CA LEU A 434 -18.93 -15.15 2.55
C LEU A 434 -17.75 -14.70 3.42
N ALA A 435 -17.41 -13.40 3.42
CA ALA A 435 -16.38 -12.83 4.28
C ALA A 435 -16.68 -13.05 5.77
N ASN A 436 -17.93 -12.86 6.19
CA ASN A 436 -18.35 -13.08 7.58
C ASN A 436 -18.27 -14.56 8.00
N GLU A 437 -18.50 -15.49 7.08
CA GLU A 437 -18.26 -16.92 7.34
C GLU A 437 -16.76 -17.21 7.53
N ILE A 438 -15.88 -16.63 6.71
CA ILE A 438 -14.43 -16.77 6.86
C ILE A 438 -13.96 -16.16 8.18
N LEU A 439 -14.39 -14.94 8.51
CA LEU A 439 -14.05 -14.26 9.77
C LEU A 439 -14.50 -15.06 11.00
N ALA A 440 -15.68 -15.69 10.93
CA ALA A 440 -16.21 -16.51 12.02
C ALA A 440 -15.34 -17.75 12.30
N LEU A 441 -14.60 -18.26 11.32
CA LEU A 441 -13.67 -19.37 11.55
C LEU A 441 -12.53 -19.00 12.52
N TRP A 442 -12.21 -17.70 12.67
CA TRP A 442 -11.19 -17.16 13.58
C TRP A 442 -11.78 -16.29 14.71
N ASP A 443 -13.10 -16.36 14.93
CA ASP A 443 -13.81 -15.53 15.91
C ASP A 443 -13.55 -14.02 15.75
N ARG A 444 -13.36 -13.56 14.50
CA ARG A 444 -13.08 -12.15 14.20
C ARG A 444 -14.36 -11.31 14.10
N PRO A 445 -14.30 -10.00 14.42
CA PRO A 445 -15.43 -9.10 14.24
C PRO A 445 -15.97 -9.10 12.81
N GLN A 446 -17.27 -9.32 12.68
CA GLN A 446 -17.96 -9.39 11.38
C GLN A 446 -18.30 -8.01 10.83
N ILE A 447 -18.43 -7.93 9.51
CA ILE A 447 -18.95 -6.76 8.80
C ILE A 447 -20.43 -6.61 9.13
N MET A 448 -20.77 -5.51 9.81
CA MET A 448 -22.13 -5.20 10.21
C MET A 448 -22.95 -4.65 9.04
N ARG A 449 -24.22 -5.04 8.96
CA ARG A 449 -25.15 -4.55 7.93
C ARG A 449 -26.25 -3.72 8.57
N THR A 450 -26.35 -2.46 8.17
CA THR A 450 -27.44 -1.54 8.56
C THR A 450 -28.36 -1.31 7.37
N VAL A 451 -29.67 -1.44 7.57
CA VAL A 451 -30.68 -1.24 6.52
C VAL A 451 -31.42 0.07 6.75
N LEU A 452 -31.43 0.93 5.74
CA LEU A 452 -32.15 2.20 5.72
C LEU A 452 -33.21 2.16 4.61
N GLU A 453 -34.45 2.44 4.95
CA GLU A 453 -35.55 2.56 3.98
C GLU A 453 -35.87 4.03 3.71
N GLY A 454 -36.17 4.35 2.45
CA GLY A 454 -36.54 5.70 2.06
C GLY A 454 -37.28 5.76 0.74
N PHE A 455 -37.60 6.99 0.31
CA PHE A 455 -38.36 7.25 -0.90
C PHE A 455 -37.70 8.38 -1.69
N LEU A 456 -37.34 8.11 -2.94
CA LEU A 456 -36.61 9.05 -3.82
C LEU A 456 -37.54 9.81 -4.79
N GLY A 457 -38.83 9.49 -4.83
CA GLY A 457 -39.78 9.94 -5.86
C GLY A 457 -39.88 8.96 -7.03
N PRO A 458 -40.97 8.97 -7.82
CA PRO A 458 -41.13 8.07 -8.95
C PRO A 458 -40.01 8.26 -9.97
N VAL A 459 -39.44 7.15 -10.46
CA VAL A 459 -38.38 7.18 -11.47
C VAL A 459 -39.03 7.50 -12.82
N ALA A 460 -38.90 8.75 -13.28
CA ALA A 460 -39.36 9.20 -14.60
C ALA A 460 -38.49 8.67 -15.73
#